data_AF-A0A9W7G9L5-F1
#
_entry.id   AF-A0A9W7G9L5-F1
#
_cell.length_a   1.000
_cell.length_b   1.000
_cell.length_c   1.000
_cell.angle_alpha   90.00
_cell.angle_beta   90.00
_cell.angle_gamma   90.00
#
_symmetry.space_group_name_H-M   'P 1'
#
loop_
_entity.id
_entity.type
_entity.pdbx_description
1 polymer ?
#
loop_
_entity_poly.entity_id
_entity_poly.type
_entity_poly.pdbx_seq_one_letter_code
_entity_poly.pdbx_strand_id
1 'polypeptide(L)'
;MAENTSNTKSIVTKADCVDFLRDFFYASFIFIRVILIPVEFLWAPFTKFVLVCFNIYIMRLISAIFRLIDGKVCRCIDLRYIDSDFPATASSVNSQHPEGKFYAWMRAFDLSIAKGNDATYLFADGITAGDLCQGGLGDCWLISAIAALAEYPGLIQRIFITKETSPFGRYTLRLFDITEDGGKGKFVNVTVDDRLPCKCDGGFPRLMYLSMDEAGEIWPLLIEKALAKWSGSYSNLDGGHCAWALATLTGYEVDTYINFGKDDNFTKCNLQPSKEEPRNPHKISFRTSSVKVPAKDMFEILVESDGADYVMTCGTGRGKDTVEDSENGIVQGHAYTLIGAYEVGEHRLVRLRNPWGSFEWKGPWSDEHENWDKYPEVKKKLNPTFADDGIFYMSYSDFLNNYRKVDICKRAVNAYTDLYLDVDESAGCIGPTKSCFSACGSFLARDGCRLGCGREVHEGDDLRKRWWARSVTYLVKDFKGRRVKRKAERGGSTNMTGGVNNSV
;
A
#
# COMPACT_ATOMS: atom_id res chain seq x y z
N MET A 1 43.61 -10.09 -73.80
CA MET A 1 42.69 -9.57 -72.77
C MET A 1 42.02 -10.77 -72.13
N ALA A 2 42.54 -11.22 -71.00
CA ALA A 2 41.99 -12.36 -70.27
C ALA A 2 41.91 -11.99 -68.79
N GLU A 3 40.76 -12.35 -68.24
CA GLU A 3 40.18 -12.19 -66.92
C GLU A 3 41.16 -12.20 -65.73
N ASN A 4 40.89 -11.31 -64.78
CA ASN A 4 41.27 -11.52 -63.40
C ASN A 4 40.06 -11.21 -62.49
N THR A 5 39.23 -12.22 -62.28
CA THR A 5 38.24 -12.29 -61.21
C THR A 5 38.97 -12.36 -59.87
N SER A 6 39.12 -11.25 -59.15
CA SER A 6 39.57 -11.28 -57.75
C SER A 6 38.37 -11.54 -56.83
N ASN A 7 38.30 -12.80 -56.43
CA ASN A 7 37.35 -13.35 -55.48
C ASN A 7 37.68 -12.79 -54.08
N THR A 8 37.05 -11.68 -53.68
CA THR A 8 37.15 -11.14 -52.31
C THR A 8 36.23 -11.94 -51.38
N LYS A 9 36.74 -13.05 -50.83
CA LYS A 9 36.12 -13.70 -49.68
C LYS A 9 36.19 -12.74 -48.49
N SER A 10 35.05 -12.19 -48.06
CA SER A 10 34.96 -11.45 -46.80
C SER A 10 35.30 -12.40 -45.65
N ILE A 11 36.41 -12.15 -44.97
CA ILE A 11 36.79 -12.89 -43.78
C ILE A 11 35.86 -12.44 -42.66
N VAL A 12 34.89 -13.29 -42.30
CA VAL A 12 34.03 -13.08 -41.14
C VAL A 12 34.92 -13.13 -39.89
N THR A 13 35.00 -12.03 -39.16
CA THR A 13 35.83 -11.94 -37.97
C THR A 13 35.12 -12.59 -36.77
N LYS A 14 35.88 -12.97 -35.73
CA LYS A 14 35.28 -13.47 -34.48
C LYS A 14 34.30 -12.48 -33.85
N ALA A 15 34.50 -11.17 -34.05
CA ALA A 15 33.60 -10.13 -33.58
C ALA A 15 32.25 -10.18 -34.32
N ASP A 16 32.26 -10.36 -35.65
CA ASP A 16 31.04 -10.47 -36.46
C ASP A 16 30.19 -11.69 -36.07
N CYS A 17 30.84 -12.82 -35.74
CA CYS A 17 30.14 -14.00 -35.25
C CYS A 17 29.53 -13.80 -33.84
N VAL A 18 30.20 -13.05 -32.96
CA VAL A 18 29.69 -12.75 -31.61
C VAL A 18 28.50 -11.78 -31.68
N ASP A 19 28.59 -10.77 -32.54
CA ASP A 19 27.49 -9.83 -32.77
C ASP A 19 26.29 -10.53 -33.42
N PHE A 20 26.51 -11.40 -34.41
CA PHE A 20 25.44 -12.22 -35.01
C PHE A 20 24.76 -13.15 -33.99
N LEU A 21 25.54 -13.82 -33.13
CA LEU A 21 24.98 -14.68 -32.08
C LEU A 21 24.20 -13.86 -31.06
N ARG A 22 24.72 -12.70 -30.64
CA ARG A 22 24.01 -11.79 -29.73
C ARG A 22 22.67 -11.36 -30.33
N ASP A 23 22.67 -10.93 -31.59
CA ASP A 23 21.47 -10.47 -32.27
C ASP A 23 20.48 -11.61 -32.52
N PHE A 24 20.96 -12.82 -32.82
CA PHE A 24 20.14 -14.02 -32.96
C PHE A 24 19.48 -14.45 -31.63
N PHE A 25 20.24 -14.45 -30.53
CA PHE A 25 19.69 -14.72 -29.19
C PHE A 25 18.70 -13.63 -28.76
N TYR A 26 18.99 -12.36 -29.07
CA TYR A 26 18.11 -11.24 -28.76
C TYR A 26 16.79 -11.33 -29.55
N ALA A 27 16.85 -11.62 -30.86
CA ALA A 27 15.68 -11.81 -31.71
C ALA A 27 14.85 -13.03 -31.29
N SER A 28 15.51 -14.13 -30.93
CA SER A 28 14.85 -15.33 -30.40
C SER A 28 14.14 -15.06 -29.07
N PHE A 29 14.78 -14.29 -28.18
CA PHE A 29 14.19 -13.87 -26.90
C PHE A 29 12.98 -12.95 -27.10
N ILE A 30 13.03 -12.03 -28.06
CA ILE A 30 11.89 -11.18 -28.43
C ILE A 30 10.75 -12.03 -28.99
N PHE A 31 11.03 -12.96 -29.92
CA PHE A 31 10.01 -13.83 -30.52
C PHE A 31 9.30 -14.69 -29.46
N ILE A 32 10.08 -15.28 -28.54
CA ILE A 32 9.54 -16.02 -27.40
C ILE A 32 8.66 -15.11 -26.53
N ARG A 33 9.10 -13.89 -26.22
CA ARG A 33 8.29 -12.95 -25.44
C ARG A 33 7.02 -12.52 -26.18
N VAL A 34 7.05 -12.27 -27.47
CA VAL A 34 5.85 -11.89 -28.24
C VAL A 34 4.80 -13.01 -28.25
N ILE A 35 5.23 -14.28 -28.25
CA ILE A 35 4.34 -15.44 -28.16
C ILE A 35 3.84 -15.66 -26.73
N LEU A 36 4.71 -15.50 -25.73
CA LEU A 36 4.37 -15.73 -24.33
C LEU A 36 3.58 -14.57 -23.71
N ILE A 37 3.71 -13.34 -24.22
CA ILE A 37 2.97 -12.16 -23.72
C ILE A 37 1.46 -12.42 -23.72
N PRO A 38 0.78 -12.82 -24.82
CA PRO A 38 -0.64 -13.16 -24.79
C PRO A 38 -1.00 -14.24 -23.76
N VAL A 39 -0.12 -15.22 -23.56
CA VAL A 39 -0.33 -16.30 -22.58
C VAL A 39 -0.17 -15.77 -21.15
N GLU A 40 0.87 -15.01 -20.84
CA GLU A 40 1.07 -14.35 -19.55
C GLU A 40 -0.05 -13.36 -19.22
N PHE A 41 -0.53 -12.62 -20.23
CA PHE A 41 -1.63 -11.67 -20.11
C PHE A 41 -2.98 -12.33 -19.86
N LEU A 42 -3.19 -13.58 -20.29
CA LEU A 42 -4.39 -14.34 -19.96
C LEU A 42 -4.21 -15.15 -18.67
N TRP A 43 -2.99 -15.62 -18.40
CA TRP A 43 -2.64 -16.44 -17.25
C TRP A 43 -2.66 -15.65 -15.94
N ALA A 44 -2.16 -14.41 -15.93
CA ALA A 44 -2.14 -13.59 -14.73
C ALA A 44 -3.56 -13.22 -14.23
N PRO A 45 -4.51 -12.76 -15.07
CA PRO A 45 -5.91 -12.59 -14.67
C PRO A 45 -6.59 -13.90 -14.30
N PHE A 46 -6.32 -14.99 -15.03
CA PHE A 46 -6.88 -16.30 -14.72
C PHE A 46 -6.46 -16.78 -13.32
N THR A 47 -5.17 -16.72 -12.99
CA THR A 47 -4.66 -17.17 -11.70
C THR A 47 -5.03 -16.22 -10.55
N LYS A 48 -5.11 -14.91 -10.79
CA LYS A 48 -5.42 -13.91 -9.76
C LYS A 48 -6.90 -13.69 -9.50
N PHE A 49 -7.75 -13.88 -10.51
CA PHE A 49 -9.19 -13.64 -10.40
C PHE A 49 -9.95 -14.97 -10.50
N VAL A 50 -9.84 -15.67 -11.63
CA VAL A 50 -10.69 -16.84 -11.92
C VAL A 50 -10.41 -18.00 -10.94
N LEU A 51 -9.15 -18.38 -10.71
CA LEU A 51 -8.81 -19.44 -9.77
C LEU A 51 -9.15 -19.08 -8.32
N VAL A 52 -8.98 -17.80 -7.95
CA VAL A 52 -9.35 -17.31 -6.62
C VAL A 52 -10.85 -17.39 -6.43
N CYS A 53 -11.65 -16.93 -7.40
CA CYS A 53 -13.11 -17.06 -7.40
C CYS A 53 -13.56 -18.53 -7.34
N PHE A 54 -12.91 -19.43 -8.08
CA PHE A 54 -13.23 -20.85 -8.05
C PHE A 54 -12.96 -21.47 -6.67
N ASN A 55 -11.81 -21.14 -6.05
CA ASN A 55 -11.49 -21.58 -4.70
C ASN A 55 -12.50 -21.03 -3.68
N ILE A 56 -12.90 -19.76 -3.82
CA ILE A 56 -13.96 -19.14 -3.03
C ILE A 56 -15.28 -19.92 -3.14
N TYR A 57 -15.73 -20.25 -4.36
CA TYR A 57 -16.96 -21.02 -4.55
C TYR A 57 -16.89 -22.42 -3.92
N ILE A 58 -15.74 -23.08 -4.01
CA ILE A 58 -15.51 -24.36 -3.34
C ILE A 58 -15.63 -24.19 -1.82
N MET A 59 -14.98 -23.18 -1.24
CA MET A 59 -15.02 -22.95 0.21
C MET A 59 -16.43 -22.60 0.70
N ARG A 60 -17.19 -21.82 -0.07
CA ARG A 60 -18.60 -21.53 0.21
C ARG A 60 -19.48 -22.78 0.15
N LEU A 61 -19.27 -23.65 -0.85
CA LEU A 61 -19.98 -24.93 -0.96
C LEU A 61 -19.65 -25.85 0.22
N ILE A 62 -18.37 -25.97 0.58
CA ILE A 62 -17.91 -26.73 1.74
C ILE A 62 -18.55 -26.17 3.02
N SER A 63 -18.53 -24.86 3.23
CA SER A 63 -19.18 -24.22 4.38
C SER A 63 -20.68 -24.49 4.43
N ALA A 64 -21.39 -24.39 3.30
CA ALA A 64 -22.83 -24.68 3.25
C ALA A 64 -23.14 -26.15 3.61
N ILE A 65 -22.33 -27.09 3.11
CA ILE A 65 -22.43 -28.51 3.48
C ILE A 65 -22.19 -28.70 4.98
N PHE A 66 -21.16 -28.06 5.54
CA PHE A 66 -20.88 -28.11 6.97
C PHE A 66 -21.99 -27.50 7.83
N ARG A 67 -22.59 -26.36 7.43
CA ARG A 67 -23.74 -25.77 8.15
C ARG A 67 -24.96 -26.69 8.15
N LEU A 68 -25.20 -27.43 7.06
CA LEU A 68 -26.27 -28.43 6.98
C LEU A 68 -26.00 -29.65 7.88
N ILE A 69 -24.72 -30.00 8.09
CA ILE A 69 -24.30 -31.06 9.00
C ILE A 69 -24.38 -30.57 10.45
N ASP A 70 -23.87 -29.37 10.75
CA ASP A 70 -23.89 -28.73 12.07
C ASP A 70 -25.32 -28.43 12.57
N GLY A 71 -26.25 -28.11 11.66
CA GLY A 71 -27.68 -28.01 11.99
C GLY A 71 -28.36 -29.35 12.36
N LYS A 72 -27.71 -30.49 12.06
CA LYS A 72 -28.20 -31.85 12.34
C LYS A 72 -27.40 -32.58 13.43
N VAL A 73 -26.18 -32.13 13.72
CA VAL A 73 -25.30 -32.64 14.77
C VAL A 73 -25.47 -31.74 16.00
N CYS A 74 -25.49 -32.32 17.21
CA CYS A 74 -25.50 -31.60 18.49
C CYS A 74 -24.55 -30.38 18.44
N ARG A 75 -24.97 -29.18 18.89
CA ARG A 75 -24.15 -27.92 19.05
C ARG A 75 -22.93 -28.07 19.99
N CYS A 76 -22.54 -29.30 20.26
CA CYS A 76 -21.65 -29.78 21.29
C CYS A 76 -20.22 -29.88 20.76
N ILE A 77 -20.00 -29.67 19.46
CA ILE A 77 -18.70 -29.63 18.79
C ILE A 77 -18.56 -28.25 18.12
N ASP A 78 -17.84 -27.34 18.78
CA ASP A 78 -17.45 -26.08 18.16
C ASP A 78 -16.34 -26.34 17.12
N LEU A 79 -16.70 -26.33 15.84
CA LEU A 79 -15.78 -26.55 14.72
C LEU A 79 -14.91 -25.31 14.39
N ARG A 80 -15.05 -24.21 15.14
CA ARG A 80 -14.26 -23.00 14.91
C ARG A 80 -12.78 -23.23 15.25
N TYR A 81 -11.91 -22.69 14.41
CA TYR A 81 -10.47 -22.80 14.55
C TYR A 81 -9.99 -22.12 15.85
N ILE A 82 -9.08 -22.78 16.54
CA ILE A 82 -8.43 -22.33 17.76
C ILE A 82 -6.93 -22.37 17.48
N ASP A 83 -6.30 -21.21 17.55
CA ASP A 83 -4.85 -21.10 17.37
C ASP A 83 -4.13 -21.62 18.63
N SER A 84 -3.45 -22.76 18.48
CA SER A 84 -2.64 -23.34 19.57
C SER A 84 -1.31 -22.60 19.78
N ASP A 85 -0.79 -21.94 18.75
CA ASP A 85 0.51 -21.29 18.79
C ASP A 85 0.41 -19.85 19.34
N PHE A 86 -0.81 -19.29 19.33
CA PHE A 86 -1.11 -17.98 19.91
C PHE A 86 -2.44 -18.04 20.67
N PRO A 87 -2.44 -18.68 21.86
CA PRO A 87 -3.66 -18.99 22.58
C PRO A 87 -4.35 -17.73 23.11
N ALA A 88 -5.67 -17.80 23.24
CA ALA A 88 -6.51 -16.73 23.80
C ALA A 88 -6.35 -16.62 25.33
N THR A 89 -5.15 -16.29 25.79
CA THR A 89 -4.75 -16.23 27.20
C THR A 89 -3.98 -14.93 27.48
N ALA A 90 -3.75 -14.64 28.76
CA ALA A 90 -3.01 -13.45 29.16
C ALA A 90 -1.58 -13.39 28.58
N SER A 91 -0.93 -14.52 28.32
CA SER A 91 0.42 -14.56 27.73
C SER A 91 0.50 -13.96 26.33
N SER A 92 -0.58 -14.07 25.54
CA SER A 92 -0.66 -13.46 24.22
C SER A 92 -0.95 -11.95 24.28
N VAL A 93 -1.53 -11.47 25.39
CA VAL A 93 -1.77 -10.04 25.63
C VAL A 93 -0.52 -9.38 26.20
N ASN A 94 -0.01 -9.88 27.32
CA ASN A 94 1.17 -9.38 28.02
C ASN A 94 2.01 -10.57 28.51
N SER A 95 3.14 -10.80 27.85
CA SER A 95 4.06 -11.89 28.18
C SER A 95 4.84 -11.65 29.49
N GLN A 96 4.96 -10.40 29.95
CA GLN A 96 5.76 -10.02 31.12
C GLN A 96 4.92 -9.93 32.41
N HIS A 97 3.64 -9.57 32.31
CA HIS A 97 2.73 -9.45 33.46
C HIS A 97 1.32 -9.99 33.11
N PRO A 98 1.13 -11.33 33.15
CA PRO A 98 -0.14 -11.96 32.78
C PRO A 98 -1.26 -11.72 33.81
N GLU A 99 -0.92 -11.37 35.04
CA GLU A 99 -1.89 -11.11 36.11
C GLU A 99 -2.17 -9.60 36.21
N GLY A 100 -3.43 -9.18 36.02
CA GLY A 100 -3.79 -7.78 36.32
C GLY A 100 -5.07 -7.18 35.74
N LYS A 101 -5.73 -7.76 34.74
CA LYS A 101 -7.04 -7.27 34.25
C LYS A 101 -7.90 -8.44 33.78
N PHE A 102 -9.21 -8.37 33.97
CA PHE A 102 -10.15 -9.36 33.42
C PHE A 102 -10.16 -9.24 31.89
N TYR A 103 -9.36 -10.09 31.23
CA TYR A 103 -9.35 -10.22 29.78
C TYR A 103 -10.43 -11.21 29.36
N ALA A 104 -11.36 -10.78 28.52
CA ALA A 104 -12.19 -11.70 27.74
C ALA A 104 -11.59 -11.82 26.34
N TRP A 105 -11.80 -12.97 25.71
CA TRP A 105 -11.48 -13.16 24.30
C TRP A 105 -12.78 -13.50 23.58
N MET A 106 -13.21 -12.62 22.68
CA MET A 106 -14.46 -12.77 21.94
C MET A 106 -14.17 -12.98 20.47
N ARG A 107 -15.00 -13.78 19.80
CA ARG A 107 -14.91 -13.91 18.34
C ARG A 107 -15.36 -12.60 17.70
N ALA A 108 -14.77 -12.24 16.57
CA ALA A 108 -15.16 -11.05 15.84
C ALA A 108 -16.67 -11.02 15.51
N PHE A 109 -17.26 -12.18 15.16
CA PHE A 109 -18.70 -12.29 14.93
C PHE A 109 -19.53 -11.83 16.13
N ASP A 110 -19.20 -12.32 17.33
CA ASP A 110 -19.93 -11.97 18.56
C ASP A 110 -19.81 -10.47 18.90
N LEU A 111 -18.66 -9.87 18.59
CA LEU A 111 -18.42 -8.43 18.74
C LEU A 111 -19.24 -7.60 17.75
N SER A 112 -19.36 -8.04 16.50
CA SER A 112 -20.15 -7.36 15.48
C SER A 112 -21.65 -7.41 15.78
N ILE A 113 -22.16 -8.56 16.22
CA ILE A 113 -23.55 -8.69 16.68
C ILE A 113 -23.83 -7.71 17.83
N ALA A 114 -22.90 -7.54 18.76
CA ALA A 114 -23.07 -6.62 19.87
C ALA A 114 -23.04 -5.13 19.47
N LYS A 115 -22.46 -4.81 18.32
CA LYS A 115 -22.56 -3.49 17.68
C LYS A 115 -23.87 -3.28 16.90
N GLY A 116 -24.72 -4.32 16.80
CA GLY A 116 -25.99 -4.26 16.07
C GLY A 116 -25.91 -4.69 14.62
N ASN A 117 -24.79 -5.27 14.18
CA ASN A 117 -24.65 -5.84 12.85
C ASN A 117 -25.18 -7.28 12.81
N ASP A 118 -25.62 -7.75 11.64
CA ASP A 118 -26.08 -9.14 11.47
C ASP A 118 -24.95 -10.10 11.04
N ALA A 119 -23.78 -9.55 10.71
CA ALA A 119 -22.63 -10.28 10.18
C ALA A 119 -21.30 -9.57 10.51
N THR A 120 -20.20 -10.25 10.20
CA THR A 120 -18.85 -9.68 10.10
C THR A 120 -18.34 -9.84 8.69
N TYR A 121 -17.48 -8.93 8.27
CA TYR A 121 -16.86 -8.96 6.96
C TYR A 121 -15.35 -8.85 7.08
N LEU A 122 -14.61 -9.58 6.24
CA LEU A 122 -13.18 -9.37 6.08
C LEU A 122 -12.95 -7.99 5.45
N PHE A 123 -13.67 -7.72 4.36
CA PHE A 123 -13.79 -6.42 3.69
C PHE A 123 -15.28 -6.22 3.35
N ALA A 124 -15.91 -5.16 3.87
CA ALA A 124 -17.33 -4.86 3.74
C ALA A 124 -17.62 -3.91 2.57
N ASP A 125 -17.02 -2.72 2.57
CA ASP A 125 -17.29 -1.62 1.63
C ASP A 125 -16.04 -1.03 0.97
N GLY A 126 -14.91 -1.70 1.12
CA GLY A 126 -13.65 -1.35 0.48
C GLY A 126 -12.50 -1.60 1.45
N ILE A 127 -11.35 -0.96 1.18
CA ILE A 127 -10.29 -0.82 2.17
C ILE A 127 -9.97 0.64 2.20
N THR A 128 -10.22 1.25 3.35
CA THR A 128 -9.94 2.66 3.57
C THR A 128 -9.15 2.81 4.87
N ALA A 129 -8.47 3.94 5.02
CA ALA A 129 -7.86 4.23 6.30
C ALA A 129 -8.89 4.63 7.37
N GLY A 130 -10.14 4.92 6.99
CA GLY A 130 -11.22 5.20 7.94
C GLY A 130 -11.63 3.96 8.75
N ASP A 131 -11.33 2.76 8.24
CA ASP A 131 -11.60 1.48 8.92
C ASP A 131 -10.65 1.29 10.13
N LEU A 132 -9.61 2.12 10.26
CA LEU A 132 -8.64 2.08 11.34
C LEU A 132 -9.09 2.97 12.51
N CYS A 133 -9.48 2.34 13.60
CA CYS A 133 -9.80 3.02 14.85
C CYS A 133 -8.77 2.65 15.92
N GLN A 134 -7.81 3.54 16.21
CA GLN A 134 -6.84 3.30 17.28
C GLN A 134 -7.56 3.12 18.62
N GLY A 135 -7.14 2.12 19.41
CA GLY A 135 -7.56 1.99 20.80
C GLY A 135 -6.40 2.10 21.78
N GLY A 136 -6.35 1.21 22.77
CA GLY A 136 -5.57 1.45 23.99
C GLY A 136 -4.07 1.15 23.94
N LEU A 137 -3.48 0.86 22.78
CA LEU A 137 -2.07 0.49 22.62
C LEU A 137 -1.25 1.63 22.00
N GLY A 138 0.02 1.74 22.38
CA GLY A 138 0.99 2.67 21.76
C GLY A 138 1.51 2.17 20.41
N ASP A 139 0.65 1.60 19.58
CA ASP A 139 0.99 1.00 18.28
C ASP A 139 0.66 1.92 17.09
N CYS A 140 0.55 3.22 17.33
CA CYS A 140 0.31 4.24 16.31
C CYS A 140 1.23 4.15 15.09
N TRP A 141 2.47 3.69 15.28
CA TRP A 141 3.43 3.41 14.22
C TRP A 141 2.95 2.32 13.25
N LEU A 142 2.27 1.30 13.75
CA LEU A 142 1.67 0.24 12.97
C LEU A 142 0.42 0.74 12.26
N ILE A 143 -0.48 1.42 12.98
CA ILE A 143 -1.73 1.95 12.42
C ILE A 143 -1.43 2.96 11.30
N SER A 144 -0.46 3.85 11.49
CA SER A 144 -0.02 4.79 10.44
C SER A 144 0.54 4.10 9.21
N ALA A 145 1.28 3.00 9.38
CA ALA A 145 1.80 2.21 8.27
C ALA A 145 0.66 1.50 7.53
N ILE A 146 -0.30 0.91 8.26
CA ILE A 146 -1.47 0.27 7.68
C ILE A 146 -2.34 1.30 6.95
N ALA A 147 -2.58 2.48 7.53
CA ALA A 147 -3.32 3.58 6.91
C ALA A 147 -2.66 4.04 5.60
N ALA A 148 -1.33 4.11 5.58
CA ALA A 148 -0.57 4.44 4.38
C ALA A 148 -0.69 3.37 3.29
N LEU A 149 -0.75 2.09 3.69
CA LEU A 149 -0.99 0.98 2.77
C LEU A 149 -2.44 0.93 2.26
N ALA A 150 -3.41 1.35 3.06
CA ALA A 150 -4.83 1.36 2.71
C ALA A 150 -5.16 2.34 1.57
N GLU A 151 -4.33 3.38 1.35
CA GLU A 151 -4.40 4.22 0.13
C GLU A 151 -4.22 3.40 -1.17
N TYR A 152 -3.64 2.21 -1.04
CA TYR A 152 -3.47 1.23 -2.13
C TYR A 152 -4.09 -0.11 -1.71
N PRO A 153 -5.43 -0.29 -1.78
CA PRO A 153 -6.15 -1.47 -1.28
C PRO A 153 -5.55 -2.82 -1.68
N GLY A 154 -4.99 -2.90 -2.89
CA GLY A 154 -4.31 -4.12 -3.37
C GLY A 154 -3.10 -4.56 -2.55
N LEU A 155 -2.43 -3.65 -1.83
CA LEU A 155 -1.37 -3.98 -0.89
C LEU A 155 -1.93 -4.66 0.36
N ILE A 156 -3.01 -4.12 0.93
CA ILE A 156 -3.68 -4.74 2.09
C ILE A 156 -4.20 -6.12 1.71
N GLN A 157 -4.91 -6.25 0.59
CA GLN A 157 -5.43 -7.55 0.16
C GLN A 157 -4.33 -8.60 -0.08
N ARG A 158 -3.12 -8.19 -0.47
CA ARG A 158 -1.99 -9.13 -0.65
C ARG A 158 -1.51 -9.72 0.66
N ILE A 159 -1.61 -8.98 1.76
CA ILE A 159 -1.25 -9.49 3.09
C ILE A 159 -2.13 -10.70 3.42
N PHE A 160 -3.38 -10.73 2.98
CA PHE A 160 -4.28 -11.84 3.23
C PHE A 160 -4.15 -12.97 2.21
N ILE A 161 -3.90 -14.20 2.68
CA ILE A 161 -4.08 -15.42 1.86
C ILE A 161 -5.55 -15.83 1.86
N THR A 162 -6.21 -15.75 3.02
CA THR A 162 -7.66 -15.90 3.14
C THR A 162 -8.35 -14.69 2.51
N LYS A 163 -9.18 -14.90 1.48
CA LYS A 163 -9.76 -13.80 0.67
C LYS A 163 -11.19 -13.41 1.03
N GLU A 164 -11.82 -14.13 1.95
CA GLU A 164 -13.18 -13.87 2.41
C GLU A 164 -13.29 -14.07 3.91
N THR A 165 -14.37 -13.57 4.50
CA THR A 165 -14.77 -13.95 5.86
C THR A 165 -14.81 -15.46 6.05
N SER A 166 -13.98 -15.94 6.97
CA SER A 166 -13.85 -17.36 7.28
C SER A 166 -14.99 -17.79 8.21
N PRO A 167 -15.88 -18.70 7.81
CA PRO A 167 -16.98 -19.17 8.66
C PRO A 167 -16.49 -20.00 9.86
N PHE A 168 -15.24 -20.47 9.81
CA PHE A 168 -14.59 -21.22 10.89
C PHE A 168 -13.68 -20.32 11.73
N GLY A 169 -13.61 -19.01 11.45
CA GLY A 169 -12.74 -18.09 12.17
C GLY A 169 -11.24 -18.32 11.94
N ARG A 170 -10.84 -18.97 10.84
CA ARG A 170 -9.43 -19.23 10.49
C ARG A 170 -8.96 -18.29 9.37
N TYR A 171 -7.92 -17.52 9.64
CA TYR A 171 -7.36 -16.56 8.70
C TYR A 171 -5.86 -16.77 8.55
N THR A 172 -5.36 -16.77 7.32
CA THR A 172 -3.93 -16.85 7.02
C THR A 172 -3.49 -15.57 6.34
N LEU A 173 -2.49 -14.91 6.93
CA LEU A 173 -1.82 -13.73 6.40
C LEU A 173 -0.39 -14.11 5.97
N ARG A 174 0.19 -13.36 5.04
CA ARG A 174 1.61 -13.48 4.66
C ARG A 174 2.36 -12.26 5.18
N LEU A 175 3.37 -12.52 6.00
CA LEU A 175 4.29 -11.50 6.49
C LEU A 175 5.68 -11.73 5.89
N PHE A 176 6.43 -10.66 5.69
CA PHE A 176 7.77 -10.71 5.14
C PHE A 176 8.80 -10.70 6.27
N ASP A 177 9.58 -11.77 6.32
CA ASP A 177 10.71 -11.89 7.23
C ASP A 177 11.92 -11.16 6.64
N ILE A 178 12.25 -10.02 7.25
CA ILE A 178 13.33 -9.12 6.81
C ILE A 178 14.72 -9.60 7.24
N THR A 179 14.85 -10.76 7.90
CA THR A 179 16.12 -11.16 8.54
C THR A 179 16.86 -12.31 7.89
N GLU A 180 16.42 -12.78 6.72
CA GLU A 180 17.16 -13.84 6.01
C GLU A 180 18.52 -13.35 5.45
N ASP A 181 19.50 -14.25 5.54
CA ASP A 181 20.89 -14.02 5.13
C ASP A 181 21.01 -13.58 3.66
N GLY A 182 21.81 -12.55 3.42
CA GLY A 182 22.07 -12.01 2.08
C GLY A 182 21.08 -10.94 1.60
N GLY A 183 20.22 -10.42 2.48
CA GLY A 183 19.32 -9.29 2.18
C GLY A 183 18.11 -9.64 1.31
N LYS A 184 17.83 -10.94 1.16
CA LYS A 184 16.66 -11.45 0.44
C LYS A 184 15.71 -12.04 1.47
N GLY A 185 14.87 -11.20 2.08
CA GLY A 185 13.83 -11.69 2.97
C GLY A 185 12.84 -12.64 2.26
N LYS A 186 12.01 -13.33 3.04
CA LYS A 186 10.99 -14.26 2.52
C LYS A 186 9.62 -14.00 3.09
N PHE A 187 8.59 -14.36 2.32
CA PHE A 187 7.24 -14.38 2.87
C PHE A 187 6.98 -15.66 3.66
N VAL A 188 6.37 -15.49 4.83
CA VAL A 188 5.98 -16.53 5.77
C VAL A 188 4.49 -16.42 6.05
N ASN A 189 3.78 -17.54 6.02
CA ASN A 189 2.36 -17.57 6.32
C ASN A 189 2.15 -17.63 7.84
N VAL A 190 1.40 -16.67 8.36
CA VAL A 190 0.95 -16.60 9.75
C VAL A 190 -0.54 -16.87 9.77
N THR A 191 -0.93 -17.95 10.43
CA THR A 191 -2.34 -18.30 10.62
C THR A 191 -2.79 -17.88 12.01
N VAL A 192 -3.92 -17.20 12.10
CA VAL A 192 -4.57 -16.76 13.34
C VAL A 192 -6.03 -17.19 13.35
N ASP A 193 -6.60 -17.30 14.54
CA ASP A 193 -8.06 -17.29 14.69
C ASP A 193 -8.61 -15.86 14.86
N ASP A 194 -9.93 -15.70 14.89
CA ASP A 194 -10.63 -14.42 15.05
C ASP A 194 -11.07 -14.10 16.49
N ARG A 195 -10.47 -14.72 17.50
CA ARG A 195 -10.67 -14.31 18.90
C ARG A 195 -9.85 -13.06 19.19
N LEU A 196 -10.47 -12.00 19.67
CA LEU A 196 -9.82 -10.71 19.93
C LEU A 196 -9.83 -10.37 21.42
N PRO A 197 -8.73 -9.80 21.96
CA PRO A 197 -8.64 -9.45 23.37
C PRO A 197 -9.56 -8.27 23.69
N CYS A 198 -10.38 -8.45 24.72
CA CYS A 198 -11.37 -7.49 25.16
C CYS A 198 -11.20 -7.15 26.65
N LYS A 199 -11.39 -5.87 26.97
CA LYS A 199 -11.43 -5.36 28.33
C LYS A 199 -12.84 -5.49 28.90
N CYS A 200 -12.95 -6.07 30.11
CA CYS A 200 -14.19 -6.20 30.83
C CYS A 200 -14.24 -5.22 32.01
N ASP A 201 -14.91 -4.08 31.83
CA ASP A 201 -15.06 -3.04 32.85
C ASP A 201 -16.48 -3.01 33.46
N GLY A 202 -17.12 -4.17 33.62
CA GLY A 202 -18.48 -4.31 34.16
C GLY A 202 -19.63 -4.06 33.18
N GLY A 203 -19.32 -3.80 31.90
CA GLY A 203 -20.27 -3.73 30.78
C GLY A 203 -19.95 -4.77 29.70
N PHE A 204 -20.55 -4.63 28.51
CA PHE A 204 -20.21 -5.47 27.36
C PHE A 204 -18.70 -5.35 27.04
N PRO A 205 -17.98 -6.47 26.77
CA PRO A 205 -16.55 -6.42 26.51
C PRO A 205 -16.19 -5.52 25.33
N ARG A 206 -15.20 -4.64 25.51
CA ARG A 206 -14.70 -3.74 24.46
C ARG A 206 -13.33 -4.19 23.99
N LEU A 207 -13.05 -4.07 22.70
CA LEU A 207 -11.73 -4.36 22.16
C LEU A 207 -10.65 -3.55 22.89
N MET A 208 -9.52 -4.19 23.18
CA MET A 208 -8.44 -3.57 23.94
C MET A 208 -7.57 -2.63 23.11
N TYR A 209 -7.35 -2.98 21.84
CA TYR A 209 -6.38 -2.35 20.95
C TYR A 209 -7.15 -1.73 19.79
N LEU A 210 -6.88 -2.05 18.52
CA LEU A 210 -7.74 -1.59 17.44
C LEU A 210 -9.23 -1.90 17.71
N SER A 211 -10.08 -0.91 17.43
CA SER A 211 -11.54 -1.06 17.52
C SER A 211 -12.11 -1.51 16.19
N MET A 212 -13.20 -2.28 16.26
CA MET A 212 -14.02 -2.60 15.10
C MET A 212 -14.73 -1.33 14.66
N ASP A 213 -14.81 -1.11 13.35
CA ASP A 213 -15.53 -0.01 12.74
C ASP A 213 -17.05 -0.22 12.83
N GLU A 214 -17.84 0.64 12.20
CA GLU A 214 -19.31 0.51 12.20
C GLU A 214 -19.80 -0.59 11.25
N ALA A 215 -19.10 -0.87 10.14
CA ALA A 215 -19.51 -1.89 9.19
C ALA A 215 -19.22 -3.33 9.66
N GLY A 216 -18.42 -3.51 10.72
CA GLY A 216 -18.07 -4.83 11.24
C GLY A 216 -16.92 -5.49 10.48
N GLU A 217 -16.01 -4.66 9.95
CA GLU A 217 -14.79 -5.07 9.28
C GLU A 217 -13.73 -5.56 10.27
N ILE A 218 -13.02 -6.62 9.88
CA ILE A 218 -12.06 -7.30 10.76
C ILE A 218 -10.64 -7.29 10.21
N TRP A 219 -10.41 -6.82 8.99
CA TRP A 219 -9.08 -6.85 8.38
C TRP A 219 -8.02 -6.09 9.21
N PRO A 220 -8.27 -4.91 9.83
CA PRO A 220 -7.25 -4.25 10.63
C PRO A 220 -6.89 -5.06 11.88
N LEU A 221 -7.92 -5.59 12.55
CA LEU A 221 -7.82 -6.40 13.76
C LEU A 221 -7.00 -7.68 13.51
N LEU A 222 -7.17 -8.29 12.34
CA LEU A 222 -6.42 -9.49 11.96
C LEU A 222 -4.96 -9.19 11.62
N ILE A 223 -4.65 -8.04 11.01
CA ILE A 223 -3.25 -7.63 10.77
C ILE A 223 -2.53 -7.38 12.10
N GLU A 224 -3.14 -6.60 13.00
CA GLU A 224 -2.62 -6.33 14.34
C GLU A 224 -2.37 -7.63 15.11
N LYS A 225 -3.35 -8.54 15.12
CA LYS A 225 -3.21 -9.86 15.75
C LYS A 225 -2.09 -10.71 15.15
N ALA A 226 -1.99 -10.75 13.82
CA ALA A 226 -0.95 -11.53 13.16
C ALA A 226 0.45 -10.99 13.47
N LEU A 227 0.61 -9.67 13.58
CA LEU A 227 1.85 -9.05 14.01
C LEU A 227 2.11 -9.26 15.50
N ALA A 228 1.09 -9.21 16.37
CA ALA A 228 1.23 -9.56 17.77
C ALA A 228 1.73 -11.01 17.94
N LYS A 229 1.18 -11.94 17.16
CA LYS A 229 1.68 -13.33 17.08
C LYS A 229 3.11 -13.40 16.56
N TRP A 230 3.42 -12.67 15.50
CA TRP A 230 4.76 -12.63 14.90
C TRP A 230 5.83 -12.10 15.88
N SER A 231 5.45 -11.11 16.68
CA SER A 231 6.28 -10.46 17.69
C SER A 231 6.20 -11.14 19.07
N GLY A 232 5.35 -12.16 19.23
CA GLY A 232 5.21 -13.00 20.42
C GLY A 232 4.09 -12.62 21.40
N SER A 233 3.67 -11.35 21.46
CA SER A 233 2.51 -10.88 22.24
C SER A 233 2.07 -9.49 21.78
N TYR A 234 0.85 -9.07 22.09
CA TYR A 234 0.37 -7.72 21.79
C TYR A 234 1.19 -6.63 22.50
N SER A 235 1.65 -6.88 23.74
CA SER A 235 2.50 -5.92 24.46
C SER A 235 3.81 -5.59 23.74
N ASN A 236 4.29 -6.47 22.85
CA ASN A 236 5.50 -6.20 22.05
C ASN A 236 5.24 -5.26 20.87
N LEU A 237 3.98 -4.87 20.61
CA LEU A 237 3.62 -3.87 19.60
C LEU A 237 3.59 -2.44 20.18
N ASP A 238 3.74 -2.28 21.51
CA ASP A 238 3.72 -1.00 22.20
C ASP A 238 4.98 -0.16 21.90
N GLY A 239 4.99 0.59 20.81
CA GLY A 239 6.16 1.30 20.33
C GLY A 239 7.00 0.49 19.34
N GLY A 240 7.27 1.13 18.20
CA GLY A 240 7.97 0.52 17.09
C GLY A 240 8.23 1.52 15.98
N HIS A 241 8.37 1.04 14.75
CA HIS A 241 8.80 1.86 13.62
C HIS A 241 7.97 1.56 12.37
N CYS A 242 7.36 2.59 11.78
CA CYS A 242 6.60 2.46 10.53
C CYS A 242 7.40 1.76 9.44
N ALA A 243 8.69 2.09 9.30
CA ALA A 243 9.57 1.40 8.35
C ALA A 243 9.60 -0.13 8.53
N TRP A 244 9.60 -0.64 9.75
CA TRP A 244 9.55 -2.09 10.00
C TRP A 244 8.19 -2.67 9.60
N ALA A 245 7.07 -2.03 10.00
CA ALA A 245 5.73 -2.45 9.58
C ALA A 245 5.60 -2.47 8.05
N LEU A 246 6.00 -1.40 7.36
CA LEU A 246 5.95 -1.30 5.91
C LEU A 246 6.76 -2.41 5.25
N ALA A 247 8.00 -2.66 5.70
CA ALA A 247 8.84 -3.71 5.17
C ALA A 247 8.25 -5.11 5.44
N THR A 248 7.76 -5.37 6.65
CA THR A 248 7.18 -6.66 7.05
C THR A 248 5.85 -6.94 6.35
N LEU A 249 4.99 -5.94 6.11
CA LEU A 249 3.71 -6.16 5.46
C LEU A 249 3.83 -6.27 3.92
N THR A 250 4.84 -5.64 3.33
CA THR A 250 4.94 -5.53 1.86
C THR A 250 6.12 -6.29 1.23
N GLY A 251 7.20 -6.51 1.99
CA GLY A 251 8.48 -6.99 1.47
C GLY A 251 9.23 -6.00 0.58
N TYR A 252 8.83 -4.73 0.55
CA TYR A 252 9.53 -3.68 -0.19
C TYR A 252 10.64 -3.03 0.64
N GLU A 253 11.59 -2.42 -0.08
CA GLU A 253 12.64 -1.61 0.53
C GLU A 253 12.05 -0.31 1.10
N VAL A 254 12.46 0.03 2.31
CA VAL A 254 12.05 1.27 2.98
C VAL A 254 13.28 2.13 3.25
N ASP A 255 13.30 3.31 2.65
CA ASP A 255 14.29 4.34 2.93
C ASP A 255 13.81 5.18 4.12
N THR A 256 14.56 5.16 5.22
CA THR A 256 14.29 5.99 6.39
C THR A 256 15.23 7.19 6.41
N TYR A 257 14.68 8.38 6.62
CA TYR A 257 15.40 9.65 6.74
C TYR A 257 15.10 10.26 8.11
N ILE A 258 16.14 10.58 8.88
CA ILE A 258 16.00 11.15 10.24
C ILE A 258 16.79 12.44 10.34
N ASN A 259 16.11 13.52 10.72
CA ASN A 259 16.72 14.77 11.15
C ASN A 259 17.00 14.71 12.66
N PHE A 260 18.28 14.56 13.01
CA PHE A 260 18.73 14.45 14.39
C PHE A 260 18.83 15.80 15.13
N GLY A 261 18.51 16.92 14.47
CA GLY A 261 18.56 18.27 15.04
C GLY A 261 19.97 18.82 15.29
N LYS A 262 21.01 18.15 14.79
CA LYS A 262 22.41 18.59 14.92
C LYS A 262 22.84 19.53 13.79
N ASP A 263 22.32 19.25 12.61
CA ASP A 263 22.48 20.00 11.37
C ASP A 263 21.13 20.04 10.66
N ASP A 264 20.92 21.01 9.76
CA ASP A 264 19.67 21.15 9.00
C ASP A 264 19.58 20.11 7.87
N ASN A 265 19.84 18.84 8.22
CA ASN A 265 19.95 17.71 7.31
C ASN A 265 19.15 16.51 7.83
N PHE A 266 18.53 15.79 6.90
CA PHE A 266 18.08 14.43 7.09
C PHE A 266 19.22 13.45 6.77
N THR A 267 19.51 12.54 7.70
CA THR A 267 20.45 11.44 7.46
C THR A 267 19.68 10.19 7.05
N LYS A 268 20.08 9.55 5.95
CA LYS A 268 19.49 8.27 5.56
C LYS A 268 19.95 7.17 6.50
N CYS A 269 19.00 6.37 6.96
CA CYS A 269 19.13 5.32 7.93
C CYS A 269 18.57 4.02 7.36
N ASN A 270 19.24 2.90 7.62
CA ASN A 270 18.78 1.59 7.20
C ASN A 270 18.28 0.81 8.42
N LEU A 271 17.17 0.09 8.27
CA LEU A 271 16.66 -0.82 9.29
C LEU A 271 17.73 -1.85 9.66
N GLN A 272 17.88 -2.08 10.96
CA GLN A 272 18.79 -3.06 11.53
C GLN A 272 18.08 -3.84 12.63
N PRO A 273 17.41 -4.95 12.29
CA PRO A 273 16.83 -5.86 13.27
C PRO A 273 17.91 -6.47 14.19
N SER A 274 17.56 -6.71 15.45
CA SER A 274 18.38 -7.52 16.37
C SER A 274 18.60 -8.92 15.83
N LYS A 275 19.75 -9.52 16.14
CA LYS A 275 20.05 -10.91 15.79
C LYS A 275 19.28 -11.90 16.66
N GLU A 276 19.02 -11.52 17.90
CA GLU A 276 18.39 -12.35 18.92
C GLU A 276 16.86 -12.32 18.80
N GLU A 277 16.29 -11.13 18.61
CA GLU A 277 14.84 -10.90 18.54
C GLU A 277 14.44 -10.11 17.28
N PRO A 278 14.70 -10.64 16.07
CA PRO A 278 14.50 -9.93 14.80
C PRO A 278 13.05 -9.53 14.49
N ARG A 279 12.09 -10.16 15.16
CA ARG A 279 10.65 -9.98 14.96
C ARG A 279 10.00 -9.11 16.04
N ASN A 280 10.78 -8.63 17.00
CA ASN A 280 10.32 -7.76 18.07
C ASN A 280 10.53 -6.28 17.67
N PRO A 281 9.46 -5.48 17.50
CA PRO A 281 9.54 -4.07 17.09
C PRO A 281 10.47 -3.22 17.97
N HIS A 282 10.53 -3.49 19.27
CA HIS A 282 11.41 -2.79 20.21
C HIS A 282 12.89 -3.06 20.01
N LYS A 283 13.22 -4.14 19.30
CA LYS A 283 14.60 -4.60 19.04
C LYS A 283 15.04 -4.25 17.63
N ILE A 284 14.29 -3.40 16.95
CA ILE A 284 14.63 -2.85 15.65
C ILE A 284 15.36 -1.53 15.86
N SER A 285 16.57 -1.44 15.32
CA SER A 285 17.39 -0.24 15.38
C SER A 285 17.63 0.32 13.97
N PHE A 286 18.30 1.47 13.90
CA PHE A 286 18.68 2.08 12.64
C PHE A 286 20.18 2.29 12.56
N ARG A 287 20.76 1.87 11.43
CA ARG A 287 22.16 2.18 11.08
C ARG A 287 22.20 3.42 10.20
N THR A 288 22.86 4.47 10.68
CA THR A 288 23.09 5.69 9.89
C THR A 288 24.01 5.41 8.70
N SER A 289 23.65 5.93 7.53
CA SER A 289 24.51 5.93 6.35
C SER A 289 25.31 7.24 6.25
N SER A 290 26.22 7.33 5.28
CA SER A 290 26.92 8.57 4.93
C SER A 290 26.06 9.55 4.12
N VAL A 291 24.87 9.15 3.67
CA VAL A 291 24.00 9.98 2.84
C VAL A 291 23.26 10.97 3.72
N LYS A 292 23.50 12.26 3.48
CA LYS A 292 22.80 13.38 4.10
C LYS A 292 22.06 14.18 3.02
N VAL A 293 20.85 14.61 3.35
CA VAL A 293 19.99 15.43 2.49
C VAL A 293 19.66 16.71 3.24
N PRO A 294 19.99 17.90 2.70
CA PRO A 294 19.56 19.16 3.29
C PRO A 294 18.05 19.22 3.46
N ALA A 295 17.56 19.78 4.57
CA ALA A 295 16.13 19.81 4.88
C ALA A 295 15.31 20.49 3.78
N LYS A 296 15.85 21.53 3.13
CA LYS A 296 15.23 22.19 1.97
C LYS A 296 15.06 21.28 0.74
N ASP A 297 15.96 20.33 0.53
CA ASP A 297 16.01 19.47 -0.66
C ASP A 297 15.20 18.18 -0.43
N MET A 298 14.91 17.83 0.83
CA MET A 298 14.05 16.70 1.18
C MET A 298 12.63 16.82 0.59
N PHE A 299 12.14 18.04 0.34
CA PHE A 299 10.85 18.25 -0.33
C PHE A 299 10.80 17.66 -1.74
N GLU A 300 11.89 17.78 -2.50
CA GLU A 300 11.97 17.26 -3.87
C GLU A 300 11.85 15.73 -3.86
N ILE A 301 12.50 15.07 -2.89
CA ILE A 301 12.38 13.63 -2.68
C ILE A 301 10.93 13.23 -2.35
N LEU A 302 10.22 14.02 -1.54
CA LEU A 302 8.81 13.75 -1.22
C LEU A 302 7.92 13.87 -2.46
N VAL A 303 8.12 14.91 -3.28
CA VAL A 303 7.37 15.12 -4.53
C VAL A 303 7.65 14.00 -5.53
N GLU A 304 8.92 13.58 -5.67
CA GLU A 304 9.30 12.46 -6.52
C GLU A 304 8.70 11.14 -6.04
N SER A 305 8.67 10.92 -4.72
CA SER A 305 8.12 9.70 -4.11
C SER A 305 6.60 9.63 -4.23
N ASP A 306 5.90 10.74 -4.01
CA ASP A 306 4.45 10.87 -4.26
C ASP A 306 4.15 10.62 -5.76
N GLY A 307 4.92 11.24 -6.66
CA GLY A 307 4.79 11.04 -8.10
C GLY A 307 5.11 9.62 -8.60
N ALA A 308 5.81 8.83 -7.78
CA ALA A 308 6.11 7.43 -8.02
C ALA A 308 5.13 6.46 -7.31
N ASP A 309 4.04 6.98 -6.74
CA ASP A 309 3.06 6.22 -5.94
C ASP A 309 3.72 5.39 -4.82
N TYR A 310 4.78 5.92 -4.19
CA TYR A 310 5.41 5.30 -3.03
C TYR A 310 4.58 5.54 -1.76
N VAL A 311 4.65 4.57 -0.84
CA VAL A 311 3.96 4.69 0.45
C VAL A 311 4.88 5.42 1.41
N MET A 312 4.38 6.49 2.04
CA MET A 312 5.19 7.33 2.93
C MET A 312 4.54 7.49 4.30
N THR A 313 5.37 7.52 5.33
CA THR A 313 4.97 7.87 6.70
C THR A 313 5.98 8.83 7.29
N CYS A 314 5.60 9.56 8.32
CA CYS A 314 6.50 10.44 9.06
C CYS A 314 6.27 10.34 10.55
N GLY A 315 7.24 10.80 11.34
CA GLY A 315 7.18 10.76 12.80
C GLY A 315 7.62 12.08 13.41
N THR A 316 6.95 12.45 14.50
CA THR A 316 7.33 13.62 15.30
C THR A 316 8.56 13.31 16.16
N GLY A 317 9.11 14.34 16.83
CA GLY A 317 10.27 14.19 17.69
C GLY A 317 9.98 13.35 18.95
N ARG A 318 10.98 13.23 19.84
CA ARG A 318 10.77 12.61 21.16
C ARG A 318 9.72 13.42 21.94
N GLY A 319 8.70 12.75 22.45
CA GLY A 319 7.66 13.30 23.31
C GLY A 319 6.76 12.17 23.79
N LYS A 320 5.63 12.53 24.41
CA LYS A 320 4.59 11.57 24.79
C LYS A 320 3.45 11.64 23.79
N ASP A 321 2.93 10.46 23.45
CA ASP A 321 1.77 10.28 22.58
C ASP A 321 0.47 10.65 23.33
N THR A 322 0.40 11.91 23.76
CA THR A 322 -0.70 12.48 24.55
C THR A 322 -1.09 13.83 23.98
N VAL A 323 -2.40 14.07 23.95
CA VAL A 323 -3.00 15.32 23.44
C VAL A 323 -2.67 16.54 24.31
N GLU A 324 -2.25 16.31 25.56
CA GLU A 324 -1.98 17.36 26.57
C GLU A 324 -0.86 18.33 26.14
N ASP A 325 0.10 17.87 25.33
CA ASP A 325 1.24 18.67 24.85
C ASP A 325 1.07 19.17 23.40
N SER A 326 -0.11 19.01 22.78
CA SER A 326 -0.35 19.26 21.35
C SER A 326 -1.07 20.58 21.08
N GLU A 327 -0.52 21.71 21.54
CA GLU A 327 -1.16 23.04 21.42
C GLU A 327 -1.52 23.40 19.96
N ASN A 328 -0.69 22.99 19.00
CA ASN A 328 -0.89 23.22 17.57
C ASN A 328 -1.66 22.09 16.84
N GLY A 329 -2.12 21.08 17.58
CA GLY A 329 -2.80 19.90 17.06
C GLY A 329 -1.90 18.71 16.69
N ILE A 330 -0.57 18.87 16.72
CA ILE A 330 0.37 17.79 16.38
C ILE A 330 0.86 17.05 17.63
N VAL A 331 0.51 15.77 17.70
CA VAL A 331 0.93 14.82 18.74
C VAL A 331 2.40 14.46 18.65
N GLN A 332 3.12 14.58 19.78
CA GLN A 332 4.55 14.27 19.88
C GLN A 332 4.79 12.78 20.14
N GLY A 333 5.95 12.25 19.72
CA GLY A 333 6.22 10.80 19.84
C GLY A 333 5.30 9.91 19.00
N HIS A 334 4.61 10.49 18.01
CA HIS A 334 3.54 9.84 17.23
C HIS A 334 3.93 9.68 15.77
N ALA A 335 3.27 8.73 15.10
CA ALA A 335 3.43 8.49 13.67
C ALA A 335 2.22 9.02 12.89
N TYR A 336 2.49 9.46 11.66
CA TYR A 336 1.48 9.97 10.73
C TYR A 336 1.72 9.34 9.36
N THR A 337 0.65 9.18 8.59
CA THR A 337 0.76 8.89 7.16
C THR A 337 1.10 10.17 6.42
N LEU A 338 2.09 10.13 5.51
CA LEU A 338 2.38 11.24 4.60
C LEU A 338 1.74 10.90 3.25
N ILE A 339 0.61 11.55 2.96
CA ILE A 339 -0.24 11.19 1.82
C ILE A 339 0.28 11.80 0.52
N GLY A 340 0.90 12.98 0.57
CA GLY A 340 1.44 13.60 -0.63
C GLY A 340 2.16 14.92 -0.38
N ALA A 341 2.86 15.39 -1.42
CA ALA A 341 3.63 16.63 -1.40
C ALA A 341 3.36 17.44 -2.67
N TYR A 342 3.06 18.72 -2.50
CA TYR A 342 2.51 19.56 -3.56
C TYR A 342 3.24 20.89 -3.66
N GLU A 343 3.73 21.20 -4.85
CA GLU A 343 4.21 22.54 -5.22
C GLU A 343 3.16 23.22 -6.11
N VAL A 344 2.57 24.32 -5.62
CA VAL A 344 1.56 25.10 -6.34
C VAL A 344 1.94 26.58 -6.27
N GLY A 345 2.43 27.12 -7.39
CA GLY A 345 2.99 28.47 -7.41
C GLY A 345 4.24 28.53 -6.54
N GLU A 346 4.24 29.42 -5.55
CA GLU A 346 5.32 29.54 -4.55
C GLU A 346 5.08 28.67 -3.30
N HIS A 347 3.94 28.01 -3.18
CA HIS A 347 3.56 27.26 -1.99
C HIS A 347 3.99 25.79 -2.08
N ARG A 348 4.77 25.37 -1.08
CA ARG A 348 5.14 23.97 -0.84
C ARG A 348 4.32 23.44 0.32
N LEU A 349 3.43 22.50 0.04
CA LEU A 349 2.48 21.93 1.00
C LEU A 349 2.66 20.42 1.08
N VAL A 350 2.40 19.86 2.25
CA VAL A 350 2.29 18.40 2.45
C VAL A 350 0.90 18.08 2.97
N ARG A 351 0.38 16.90 2.61
CA ARG A 351 -0.87 16.35 3.13
C ARG A 351 -0.58 15.16 4.01
N LEU A 352 -1.10 15.15 5.21
CA LEU A 352 -0.85 14.12 6.21
C LEU A 352 -2.16 13.55 6.74
N ARG A 353 -2.10 12.36 7.36
CA ARG A 353 -3.19 11.79 8.16
C ARG A 353 -2.70 11.44 9.55
N ASN A 354 -3.43 11.88 10.57
CA ASN A 354 -3.35 11.31 11.91
C ASN A 354 -4.08 9.97 11.94
N PRO A 355 -3.42 8.84 12.30
CA PRO A 355 -4.08 7.53 12.38
C PRO A 355 -5.24 7.46 13.39
N TRP A 356 -5.42 8.46 14.24
CA TRP A 356 -6.56 8.55 15.17
C TRP A 356 -7.86 9.02 14.51
N GLY A 357 -7.81 9.46 13.24
CA GLY A 357 -8.96 10.02 12.54
C GLY A 357 -9.46 11.34 13.16
N SER A 358 -8.65 11.98 13.99
CA SER A 358 -8.93 13.24 14.71
C SER A 358 -7.60 13.89 15.13
N PHE A 359 -7.67 15.05 15.79
CA PHE A 359 -6.50 15.85 16.21
C PHE A 359 -5.63 16.29 15.02
N GLU A 360 -6.16 17.27 14.31
CA GLU A 360 -5.55 17.85 13.12
C GLU A 360 -4.73 19.10 13.43
N TRP A 361 -3.86 19.45 12.49
CA TRP A 361 -3.10 20.69 12.49
C TRP A 361 -4.02 21.91 12.60
N LYS A 362 -3.67 22.87 13.46
CA LYS A 362 -4.44 24.10 13.68
C LYS A 362 -3.81 25.37 13.11
N GLY A 363 -2.63 25.25 12.50
CA GLY A 363 -1.88 26.39 11.95
C GLY A 363 -2.16 26.68 10.47
N PRO A 364 -1.26 27.40 9.78
CA PRO A 364 -1.40 27.72 8.37
C PRO A 364 -1.74 26.50 7.50
N TRP A 365 -2.78 26.64 6.67
CA TRP A 365 -3.34 25.60 5.79
C TRP A 365 -4.10 24.46 6.48
N SER A 366 -4.40 24.58 7.78
CA SER A 366 -5.46 23.77 8.39
C SER A 366 -6.80 23.98 7.71
N ASP A 367 -7.76 23.10 7.98
CA ASP A 367 -9.06 23.06 7.33
C ASP A 367 -9.84 24.38 7.41
N GLU A 368 -9.76 25.06 8.54
CA GLU A 368 -10.45 26.34 8.79
C GLU A 368 -9.57 27.57 8.52
N HIS A 369 -8.33 27.41 8.02
CA HIS A 369 -7.41 28.53 7.86
C HIS A 369 -7.76 29.42 6.65
N GLU A 370 -7.64 30.74 6.83
CA GLU A 370 -7.89 31.77 5.79
C GLU A 370 -7.00 31.67 4.53
N ASN A 371 -5.96 30.83 4.55
CA ASN A 371 -5.03 30.69 3.43
C ASN A 371 -5.73 30.09 2.21
N TRP A 372 -6.71 29.21 2.44
CA TRP A 372 -7.49 28.61 1.36
C TRP A 372 -8.28 29.66 0.56
N ASP A 373 -8.78 30.70 1.23
CA ASP A 373 -9.54 31.76 0.58
C ASP A 373 -8.64 32.86 0.01
N LYS A 374 -7.48 33.10 0.64
CA LYS A 374 -6.46 34.02 0.15
C LYS A 374 -5.79 33.53 -1.15
N TYR A 375 -5.63 32.22 -1.31
CA TYR A 375 -4.95 31.59 -2.45
C TYR A 375 -5.87 30.58 -3.17
N PRO A 376 -6.93 31.06 -3.87
CA PRO A 376 -7.96 30.21 -4.46
C PRO A 376 -7.42 29.28 -5.56
N GLU A 377 -6.30 29.63 -6.20
CA GLU A 377 -5.60 28.77 -7.15
C GLU A 377 -5.03 27.51 -6.50
N VAL A 378 -4.53 27.63 -5.26
CA VAL A 378 -4.05 26.48 -4.46
C VAL A 378 -5.23 25.61 -4.07
N LYS A 379 -6.30 26.22 -3.51
CA LYS A 379 -7.55 25.52 -3.15
C LYS A 379 -8.13 24.76 -4.35
N LYS A 380 -8.21 25.39 -5.53
CA LYS A 380 -8.71 24.77 -6.77
C LYS A 380 -7.81 23.65 -7.31
N LYS A 381 -6.50 23.75 -7.09
CA LYS A 381 -5.53 22.76 -7.55
C LYS A 381 -5.53 21.51 -6.67
N LEU A 382 -5.56 21.70 -5.35
CA LEU A 382 -5.52 20.61 -4.37
C LEU A 382 -6.90 20.00 -4.11
N ASN A 383 -7.97 20.79 -4.26
CA ASN A 383 -9.35 20.39 -3.99
C ASN A 383 -9.47 19.69 -2.61
N PRO A 384 -9.10 20.38 -1.52
CA PRO A 384 -9.13 19.81 -0.18
C PRO A 384 -10.56 19.46 0.23
N THR A 385 -10.68 18.40 1.03
CA THR A 385 -11.87 18.14 1.84
C THR A 385 -11.65 18.83 3.17
N PHE A 386 -12.70 19.46 3.72
CA PHE A 386 -12.65 20.07 5.05
C PHE A 386 -13.57 19.27 5.96
N ALA A 387 -13.01 18.42 6.80
CA ALA A 387 -13.73 17.51 7.68
C ALA A 387 -12.78 17.04 8.79
N ASP A 388 -13.31 16.80 10.00
CA ASP A 388 -12.54 16.17 11.08
C ASP A 388 -12.42 14.66 10.78
N ASP A 389 -11.47 14.33 9.91
CA ASP A 389 -11.17 12.98 9.43
C ASP A 389 -9.70 12.58 9.66
N GLY A 390 -8.97 13.43 10.37
CA GLY A 390 -7.55 13.30 10.66
C GLY A 390 -6.65 13.74 9.50
N ILE A 391 -7.20 14.16 8.35
CA ILE A 391 -6.44 14.54 7.16
C ILE A 391 -6.33 16.05 7.05
N PHE A 392 -5.11 16.56 7.07
CA PHE A 392 -4.86 17.99 6.99
C PHE A 392 -3.72 18.32 6.03
N TYR A 393 -3.65 19.60 5.65
CA TYR A 393 -2.51 20.17 4.94
C TYR A 393 -1.70 21.05 5.87
N MET A 394 -0.40 21.15 5.61
CA MET A 394 0.47 22.13 6.26
C MET A 394 1.55 22.61 5.30
N SER A 395 2.15 23.76 5.61
CA SER A 395 3.32 24.22 4.86
C SER A 395 4.51 23.28 5.08
N TYR A 396 5.38 23.14 4.07
CA TYR A 396 6.60 22.35 4.22
C TYR A 396 7.53 22.92 5.31
N SER A 397 7.51 24.23 5.52
CA SER A 397 8.25 24.85 6.62
C SER A 397 7.73 24.39 7.98
N ASP A 398 6.40 24.33 8.16
CA ASP A 398 5.79 23.82 9.39
C ASP A 398 6.04 22.32 9.55
N PHE A 399 6.06 21.57 8.45
CA PHE A 399 6.44 20.16 8.47
C PHE A 399 7.84 19.95 9.06
N LEU A 400 8.84 20.71 8.63
CA LEU A 400 10.21 20.62 9.17
C LEU A 400 10.31 20.97 10.66
N ASN A 401 9.42 21.84 11.15
CA ASN A 401 9.38 22.21 12.56
C ASN A 401 8.78 21.11 13.45
N ASN A 402 7.83 20.34 12.92
CA ASN A 402 7.07 19.35 13.69
C ASN A 402 7.58 17.91 13.51
N TYR A 403 8.11 17.57 12.34
CA TYR A 403 8.46 16.19 11.98
C TYR A 403 9.97 16.01 11.84
N ARG A 404 10.46 14.90 12.40
CA ARG A 404 11.90 14.59 12.44
C ARG A 404 12.26 13.36 11.65
N LYS A 405 11.28 12.55 11.24
CA LYS A 405 11.49 11.29 10.55
C LYS A 405 10.56 11.16 9.36
N VAL A 406 11.07 10.62 8.27
CA VAL A 406 10.31 10.22 7.07
C VAL A 406 10.71 8.80 6.70
N ASP A 407 9.74 7.94 6.44
CA ASP A 407 9.93 6.60 5.90
C ASP A 407 9.27 6.52 4.52
N ILE A 408 10.01 6.05 3.51
CA ILE A 408 9.58 5.94 2.11
C ILE A 408 9.68 4.49 1.67
N CYS A 409 8.55 3.82 1.54
CA CYS A 409 8.44 2.45 1.06
C CYS A 409 8.34 2.43 -0.47
N LYS A 410 9.42 1.98 -1.12
CA LYS A 410 9.59 1.96 -2.58
C LYS A 410 8.87 0.78 -3.19
N ARG A 411 7.54 0.87 -3.24
CA ARG A 411 6.71 -0.18 -3.84
C ARG A 411 6.98 -0.28 -5.34
N ALA A 412 6.99 -1.51 -5.85
CA ALA A 412 7.02 -1.73 -7.29
C ALA A 412 5.64 -1.37 -7.86
N VAL A 413 5.56 -0.26 -8.60
CA VAL A 413 4.33 0.14 -9.32
C VAL A 413 4.35 -0.53 -10.68
N ASN A 414 3.54 -1.56 -10.87
CA ASN A 414 3.25 -2.10 -12.18
C ASN A 414 1.80 -2.57 -12.26
N ALA A 415 1.28 -2.68 -13.48
CA ALA A 415 -0.10 -3.08 -13.74
C ALA A 415 -0.48 -4.43 -13.10
N TYR A 416 0.47 -5.23 -12.60
CA TYR A 416 0.22 -6.48 -11.89
C TYR A 416 0.30 -6.37 -10.36
N THR A 417 0.98 -5.37 -9.79
CA THR A 417 1.10 -5.17 -8.33
C THR A 417 -0.15 -4.53 -7.71
N ASP A 418 -0.95 -3.83 -8.51
CA ASP A 418 -2.20 -3.21 -8.05
C ASP A 418 -3.46 -3.95 -8.47
N LEU A 419 -3.31 -5.14 -9.06
CA LEU A 419 -4.43 -6.03 -9.32
C LEU A 419 -4.77 -6.79 -8.06
N TYR A 420 -6.04 -6.67 -7.69
CA TYR A 420 -6.65 -7.34 -6.56
C TYR A 420 -8.09 -7.69 -6.89
N LEU A 421 -8.60 -8.75 -6.25
CA LEU A 421 -9.97 -9.19 -6.41
C LEU A 421 -10.76 -8.65 -5.23
N ASP A 422 -11.51 -7.58 -5.48
CA ASP A 422 -12.37 -7.00 -4.47
C ASP A 422 -13.67 -7.81 -4.37
N VAL A 423 -13.69 -8.83 -3.52
CA VAL A 423 -14.85 -9.71 -3.39
C VAL A 423 -15.96 -8.95 -2.67
N ASP A 424 -17.03 -8.64 -3.40
CA ASP A 424 -18.22 -8.00 -2.84
C ASP A 424 -18.96 -9.03 -1.97
N GLU A 425 -18.59 -9.10 -0.69
CA GLU A 425 -19.18 -10.04 0.26
C GLU A 425 -20.66 -9.70 0.54
N SER A 426 -21.03 -8.42 0.44
CA SER A 426 -22.41 -7.94 0.60
C SER A 426 -23.36 -8.48 -0.48
N ALA A 427 -22.85 -8.75 -1.69
CA ALA A 427 -23.62 -9.30 -2.81
C ALA A 427 -23.89 -10.82 -2.71
N GLY A 428 -23.56 -11.46 -1.58
CA GLY A 428 -23.89 -12.86 -1.34
C GLY A 428 -23.30 -13.80 -2.40
N CYS A 429 -24.08 -14.76 -2.91
CA CYS A 429 -23.58 -15.84 -3.77
C CYS A 429 -22.98 -15.38 -5.11
N ILE A 430 -23.35 -14.21 -5.62
CA ILE A 430 -22.85 -13.70 -6.92
C ILE A 430 -21.65 -12.76 -6.77
N GLY A 431 -21.32 -12.34 -5.55
CA GLY A 431 -20.22 -11.44 -5.22
C GLY A 431 -18.90 -11.81 -5.91
N PRO A 432 -18.38 -13.04 -5.73
CA PRO A 432 -17.12 -13.46 -6.35
C PRO A 432 -17.12 -13.36 -7.88
N THR A 433 -18.24 -13.66 -8.53
CA THR A 433 -18.36 -13.54 -10.00
C THR A 433 -18.41 -12.07 -10.43
N LYS A 434 -19.20 -11.24 -9.75
CA LYS A 434 -19.29 -9.79 -10.00
C LYS A 434 -17.91 -9.13 -9.87
N SER A 435 -17.19 -9.48 -8.82
CA SER A 435 -15.82 -9.05 -8.56
C SER A 435 -14.82 -9.54 -9.60
N CYS A 436 -14.95 -10.79 -10.06
CA CYS A 436 -14.11 -11.31 -11.14
C CYS A 436 -14.31 -10.53 -12.45
N PHE A 437 -15.56 -10.28 -12.84
CA PHE A 437 -15.86 -9.53 -14.05
C PHE A 437 -15.40 -8.07 -13.94
N SER A 438 -15.61 -7.43 -12.79
CA SER A 438 -15.14 -6.08 -12.51
C SER A 438 -13.61 -5.98 -12.54
N ALA A 439 -12.91 -6.93 -11.91
CA ALA A 439 -11.45 -6.96 -11.86
C ALA A 439 -10.83 -7.28 -13.23
N CYS A 440 -11.39 -8.23 -13.98
CA CYS A 440 -10.99 -8.50 -15.37
C CYS A 440 -11.26 -7.29 -16.28
N GLY A 441 -12.43 -6.66 -16.16
CA GLY A 441 -12.78 -5.45 -16.92
C GLY A 441 -11.85 -4.28 -16.59
N SER A 442 -11.55 -4.08 -15.30
CA SER A 442 -10.61 -3.06 -14.83
C SER A 442 -9.17 -3.34 -15.28
N PHE A 443 -8.73 -4.60 -15.30
CA PHE A 443 -7.43 -5.00 -15.85
C PHE A 443 -7.33 -4.68 -17.34
N LEU A 444 -8.40 -4.97 -18.10
CA LEU A 444 -8.46 -4.67 -19.53
C LEU A 444 -8.57 -3.16 -19.80
N ALA A 445 -9.24 -2.41 -18.94
CA ALA A 445 -9.44 -0.96 -19.06
C ALA A 445 -8.25 -0.11 -18.55
N ARG A 446 -7.51 -0.57 -17.52
CA ARG A 446 -6.29 0.07 -17.01
C ARG A 446 -5.11 -0.23 -17.94
N ASP A 447 -5.04 0.50 -19.06
CA ASP A 447 -3.88 0.63 -19.96
C ASP A 447 -3.18 -0.67 -20.45
N GLY A 448 -3.82 -1.84 -20.33
CA GLY A 448 -3.38 -3.09 -20.95
C GLY A 448 -3.47 -3.10 -22.48
N CYS A 449 -3.95 -2.02 -23.11
CA CYS A 449 -4.19 -1.92 -24.55
C CYS A 449 -3.67 -0.61 -25.15
N ARG A 450 -2.35 -0.44 -25.26
CA ARG A 450 -1.74 0.38 -26.32
C ARG A 450 -0.54 -0.32 -26.93
N LEU A 451 -0.77 -1.12 -27.97
CA LEU A 451 0.26 -1.43 -28.97
C LEU A 451 0.57 -0.14 -29.75
N GLY A 452 1.53 0.64 -29.25
CA GLY A 452 2.01 1.83 -29.94
C GLY A 452 2.99 1.46 -31.05
N CYS A 453 2.55 1.44 -32.31
CA CYS A 453 3.45 1.52 -33.45
C CYS A 453 3.89 2.99 -33.60
N GLY A 454 5.07 3.33 -33.11
CA GLY A 454 5.57 4.71 -33.15
C GLY A 454 6.04 5.13 -34.53
N ARG A 455 5.55 6.28 -35.02
CA ARG A 455 6.23 7.11 -36.02
C ARG A 455 6.04 8.59 -35.68
N GLU A 456 7.14 9.33 -35.67
CA GLU A 456 7.37 10.48 -36.55
C GLU A 456 8.85 10.47 -36.93
N VAL A 457 9.13 10.68 -38.22
CA VAL A 457 10.45 10.60 -38.86
C VAL A 457 10.77 12.01 -39.35
N HIS A 458 11.90 12.58 -38.94
CA HIS A 458 12.43 13.79 -39.57
C HIS A 458 13.19 13.42 -40.86
N GLU A 459 13.08 14.29 -41.87
CA GLU A 459 13.75 14.15 -43.17
C GLU A 459 15.28 14.14 -43.01
N GLY A 460 15.92 13.08 -43.50
CA GLY A 460 17.38 12.97 -43.56
C GLY A 460 17.95 11.55 -43.51
N ASP A 461 17.21 10.58 -42.94
CA ASP A 461 17.80 9.26 -42.62
C ASP A 461 17.65 8.17 -43.70
N ASP A 462 18.79 7.53 -43.96
CA ASP A 462 19.14 6.50 -44.95
C ASP A 462 18.14 5.32 -45.06
N LEU A 463 17.76 5.01 -46.30
CA LEU A 463 16.68 4.07 -46.66
C LEU A 463 17.02 2.60 -46.41
N ARG A 464 18.29 2.20 -46.22
CA ARG A 464 18.67 0.78 -46.02
C ARG A 464 18.59 0.28 -44.57
N LYS A 465 18.52 1.17 -43.57
CA LYS A 465 18.29 0.81 -42.16
C LYS A 465 16.80 0.63 -41.80
N ARG A 466 15.88 0.81 -42.77
CA ARG A 466 14.43 0.95 -42.55
C ARG A 466 13.63 -0.34 -42.37
N TRP A 467 14.22 -1.54 -42.56
CA TRP A 467 13.43 -2.79 -42.51
C TRP A 467 13.55 -3.61 -41.23
N TRP A 468 14.57 -3.37 -40.39
CA TRP A 468 14.80 -4.18 -39.17
C TRP A 468 14.64 -3.43 -37.84
N ALA A 469 14.48 -2.10 -37.87
CA ALA A 469 14.24 -1.27 -36.68
C ALA A 469 12.75 -0.97 -36.42
N ARG A 470 11.84 -1.75 -37.02
CA ARG A 470 10.39 -1.66 -36.78
C ARG A 470 9.92 -2.90 -36.04
N SER A 471 10.10 -2.93 -34.73
CA SER A 471 9.12 -3.43 -33.75
C SER A 471 9.76 -3.60 -32.37
N VAL A 472 9.20 -2.85 -31.41
CA VAL A 472 9.07 -3.15 -29.98
C VAL A 472 10.37 -3.19 -29.15
N THR A 473 10.63 -2.09 -28.44
CA THR A 473 11.39 -2.09 -27.19
C THR A 473 10.75 -1.12 -26.20
N TYR A 474 10.74 -1.53 -24.93
CA TYR A 474 10.26 -0.90 -23.69
C TYR A 474 8.83 -1.20 -23.21
N LEU A 475 8.76 -2.19 -22.30
CA LEU A 475 7.73 -2.36 -21.26
C LEU A 475 8.12 -1.61 -19.96
N VAL A 476 8.93 -0.56 -20.09
CA VAL A 476 9.18 0.43 -19.04
C VAL A 476 9.21 1.78 -19.74
N LYS A 477 8.04 2.39 -19.87
CA LYS A 477 7.95 3.82 -20.13
C LYS A 477 7.08 4.39 -19.03
N ASP A 478 7.78 4.88 -18.01
CA ASP A 478 7.40 6.02 -17.18
C ASP A 478 5.90 6.07 -16.87
N PHE A 479 5.49 5.26 -15.89
CA PHE A 479 4.22 5.44 -15.21
C PHE A 479 4.31 6.74 -14.39
N LYS A 480 4.26 7.89 -15.07
CA LYS A 480 3.70 9.10 -14.46
C LYS A 480 2.20 8.89 -14.42
N GLY A 481 1.79 8.15 -13.38
CA GLY A 481 0.40 7.93 -13.01
C GLY A 481 -0.31 9.26 -12.89
N ARG A 482 -1.33 9.44 -13.73
CA ARG A 482 -2.17 10.62 -13.72
C ARG A 482 -3.08 10.54 -12.48
N ARG A 483 -2.80 11.33 -11.44
CA ARG A 483 -3.84 12.28 -11.01
C ARG A 483 -4.01 13.26 -12.17
N VAL A 484 -5.06 13.06 -12.95
CA VAL A 484 -5.65 13.98 -13.94
C VAL A 484 -4.63 14.87 -14.67
N LYS A 485 -4.36 14.58 -15.96
CA LYS A 485 -3.87 15.62 -16.89
C LYS A 485 -4.90 16.77 -16.94
N ARG A 486 -4.76 17.78 -16.08
CA ARG A 486 -5.16 19.16 -16.39
C ARG A 486 -4.05 19.76 -17.24
N LYS A 487 -4.12 19.54 -18.56
CA LYS A 487 -3.38 20.30 -19.57
C LYS A 487 -4.47 20.99 -20.41
N ALA A 488 -4.88 22.19 -20.01
CA ALA A 488 -4.46 23.43 -20.64
C ALA A 488 -4.83 23.45 -22.14
N GLU A 489 -6.01 23.97 -22.45
CA GLU A 489 -6.20 24.76 -23.66
C GLU A 489 -5.23 25.94 -23.56
N ARG A 490 -4.16 25.88 -24.36
CA ARG A 490 -3.31 27.04 -24.59
C ARG A 490 -4.14 28.05 -25.38
N GLY A 491 -4.24 29.26 -24.86
CA GLY A 491 -4.69 30.42 -25.62
C GLY A 491 -3.88 30.53 -26.91
N GLY A 492 -4.55 30.33 -28.03
CA GLY A 492 -4.12 30.80 -29.34
C GLY A 492 -4.97 32.03 -29.66
N SER A 493 -4.38 33.22 -29.55
CA SER A 493 -4.95 34.42 -30.14
C SER A 493 -5.08 34.21 -31.65
N THR A 494 -6.29 34.26 -32.18
CA THR A 494 -6.50 34.66 -33.57
C THR A 494 -7.60 35.71 -33.58
N ASN A 495 -7.20 36.94 -33.90
CA ASN A 495 -8.10 37.99 -34.35
C ASN A 495 -8.89 37.49 -35.55
N MET A 496 -10.22 37.58 -35.52
CA MET A 496 -11.00 38.01 -36.69
C MET A 496 -12.25 38.78 -36.25
N THR A 497 -12.32 39.97 -36.80
CA THR A 497 -13.39 40.96 -36.84
C THR A 497 -14.66 40.49 -37.57
N GLY A 498 -15.80 41.07 -37.21
CA GLY A 498 -17.08 41.03 -37.95
C GLY A 498 -18.04 39.99 -37.37
N GLY A 499 -19.23 40.30 -36.88
CA GLY A 499 -20.19 41.31 -37.32
C GLY A 499 -21.45 40.60 -37.80
N VAL A 500 -22.60 41.01 -37.24
CA VAL A 500 -23.93 41.02 -37.90
C VAL A 500 -24.83 39.75 -37.78
N ASN A 501 -25.92 39.99 -37.03
CA ASN A 501 -27.34 39.61 -37.24
C ASN A 501 -27.95 38.23 -36.91
N ASN A 502 -28.90 38.33 -35.97
CA ASN A 502 -30.34 38.03 -36.04
C ASN A 502 -30.90 36.60 -36.10
N SER A 503 -31.96 36.49 -35.27
CA SER A 503 -33.23 35.75 -35.43
C SER A 503 -33.14 34.23 -35.25
N VAL A 504 -33.98 33.57 -34.45
CA VAL A 504 -35.33 33.87 -33.92
C VAL A 504 -35.41 33.46 -32.46
#